data_AF-A0A2Z5U709-F1
#
_entry.id   AF-A0A2Z5U709-F1
#
_cell.length_a   1.000
_cell.length_b   1.000
_cell.length_c   1.000
_cell.angle_alpha   90.00
_cell.angle_beta   90.00
_cell.angle_gamma   90.00
#
_symmetry.space_group_name_H-M   'P 1'
#
loop_
_entity.id
_entity.type
_entity.pdbx_description
1 polymer ?
#
loop_
_entity_poly.entity_id
_entity_poly.type
_entity_poly.pdbx_seq_one_letter_code
_entity_poly.pdbx_strand_id
1 'polypeptide(L)' 'YPNISKEPGVVITINNVKVNFPVNPYSSQVALMNKEIKAITNNQNCLLESPTGSGKTLA' A
#
# COMPACT_ATOMS: atom_id res chain seq x y z
N TYR A 1 -21.22 -8.98 -12.67
CA TYR A 1 -20.53 -8.58 -11.43
C TYR A 1 -20.95 -7.15 -11.11
N PRO A 2 -21.60 -6.89 -9.97
CA PRO A 2 -22.19 -5.58 -9.71
C PRO A 2 -21.09 -4.52 -9.60
N ASN A 3 -21.35 -3.38 -10.23
CA ASN A 3 -20.50 -2.19 -10.20
C ASN A 3 -20.31 -1.73 -8.75
N ILE A 4 -19.16 -2.09 -8.15
CA ILE A 4 -18.70 -1.43 -6.94
C ILE A 4 -18.24 -0.05 -7.39
N SER A 5 -19.06 0.95 -7.10
CA SER A 5 -18.65 2.36 -7.10
C SER A 5 -17.40 2.45 -6.23
N LYS A 6 -16.20 2.44 -6.83
CA LYS A 6 -14.96 2.67 -6.09
C LYS A 6 -15.11 4.06 -5.46
N GLU A 7 -15.27 4.10 -4.15
CA GLU A 7 -15.12 5.32 -3.38
C GLU A 7 -13.83 6.03 -3.84
N PRO A 8 -13.82 7.37 -3.93
CA PRO A 8 -12.67 8.07 -4.46
C PRO A 8 -11.44 7.66 -3.64
N GLY A 9 -10.51 6.99 -4.33
CA GLY A 9 -9.29 6.47 -3.69
C GLY A 9 -8.54 7.59 -2.97
N VAL A 10 -7.95 7.26 -1.83
CA VAL A 10 -7.19 8.21 -1.02
C VAL A 10 -5.75 8.22 -1.52
N VAL A 11 -5.31 9.37 -2.04
CA VAL A 11 -3.91 9.57 -2.45
C VAL A 11 -3.11 10.07 -1.24
N ILE A 12 -2.15 9.25 -0.79
CA ILE A 12 -1.24 9.60 0.30
C ILE A 12 0.18 9.69 -0.26
N THR A 13 0.89 10.76 0.07
CA THR A 13 2.31 10.90 -0.27
C THR A 13 3.16 10.20 0.80
N ILE A 14 3.90 9.17 0.42
CA ILE A 14 4.80 8.40 1.29
C ILE A 14 6.21 8.50 0.70
N ASN A 15 7.19 9.01 1.47
CA ASN A 15 8.58 9.23 1.02
C ASN A 15 8.67 9.90 -0.36
N ASN A 16 7.91 10.98 -0.58
CA ASN A 16 7.87 11.72 -1.84
C ASN A 16 7.25 10.96 -3.03
N VAL A 17 6.68 9.76 -2.81
CA VAL A 17 5.94 8.97 -3.80
C VAL A 17 4.44 9.09 -3.51
N LYS A 18 3.64 9.42 -4.53
CA LYS A 18 2.18 9.46 -4.42
C LYS A 18 1.63 8.04 -4.53
N VAL A 19 1.07 7.51 -3.44
CA VAL A 19 0.45 6.19 -3.39
C VAL A 19 -1.06 6.35 -3.41
N ASN A 20 -1.71 5.76 -4.42
CA ASN A 20 -3.16 5.77 -4.55
C ASN A 20 -3.74 4.52 -3.86
N PHE A 21 -4.46 4.72 -2.76
CA PHE A 21 -5.15 3.64 -2.06
C PHE A 21 -6.63 3.59 -2.48
N PRO A 22 -7.22 2.40 -2.69
CA PRO A 22 -8.61 2.28 -3.12
C PRO A 22 -9.62 2.73 -2.04
N VAL A 23 -9.23 2.70 -0.77
CA VAL A 23 -10.00 3.15 0.40
C VAL A 23 -9.04 3.75 1.43
N ASN A 24 -9.55 4.40 2.49
CA ASN A 24 -8.70 4.97 3.54
C ASN A 24 -7.79 3.88 4.16
N PRO A 25 -6.46 3.95 3.96
CA PRO A 25 -5.57 2.85 4.33
C PRO A 25 -5.38 2.78 5.85
N TYR A 26 -5.18 1.57 6.35
CA TYR A 26 -4.78 1.37 7.74
C TYR A 26 -3.34 1.85 7.96
N SER A 27 -3.02 2.30 9.18
CA SER A 27 -1.67 2.74 9.54
C SER A 27 -0.58 1.68 9.26
N SER A 28 -0.93 0.39 9.36
CA SER A 28 -0.07 -0.73 9.01
C SER A 28 0.22 -0.82 7.50
N GLN A 29 -0.76 -0.54 6.65
CA GLN A 29 -0.59 -0.51 5.19
C GLN A 29 0.29 0.66 4.75
N VAL A 30 0.13 1.83 5.39
CA VAL A 30 1.00 3.00 5.17
C VAL A 30 2.43 2.70 5.62
N ALA A 31 2.61 2.07 6.79
CA ALA A 31 3.92 1.68 7.29
C ALA A 31 4.61 0.65 6.39
N LEU A 32 3.86 -0.30 5.82
CA LEU A 32 4.36 -1.26 4.85
C LEU A 32 4.86 -0.56 3.58
N MET A 33 4.02 0.30 2.98
CA MET A 33 4.41 1.08 1.79
C MET A 33 5.61 1.99 2.06
N ASN A 34 5.73 2.54 3.28
CA ASN A 34 6.88 3.33 3.68
C ASN A 34 8.18 2.50 3.67
N LYS A 35 8.14 1.27 4.18
CA LYS A 35 9.29 0.34 4.13
C LYS A 35 9.66 -0.02 2.69
N GLU A 36 8.67 -0.31 1.85
CA GLU A 36 8.89 -0.62 0.43
C GLU A 36 9.55 0.51 -0.33
N ILE A 37 8.98 1.70 -0.24
CA ILE A 37 9.51 2.85 -0.97
C ILE A 37 10.94 3.15 -0.49
N LYS A 38 11.22 3.01 0.81
CA LYS A 38 12.58 3.16 1.34
C LYS A 38 13.52 2.08 0.83
N ALA A 39 13.10 0.82 0.80
CA ALA A 39 13.92 -0.30 0.32
C ALA A 39 14.30 -0.11 -1.15
N ILE A 40 13.31 0.20 -1.99
CA ILE A 40 13.49 0.47 -3.42
C ILE A 40 14.40 1.70 -3.61
N THR A 41 14.17 2.79 -2.88
CA THR A 41 14.99 4.01 -2.99
C THR A 41 16.45 3.76 -2.62
N ASN A 42 16.70 2.88 -1.64
CA ASN A 42 18.05 2.53 -1.21
C ASN A 42 18.67 1.35 -1.99
N ASN A 43 17.98 0.81 -3.01
CA ASN A 43 18.38 -0.41 -3.73
C ASN A 43 18.71 -1.58 -2.77
N GLN A 44 17.95 -1.70 -1.68
CA GLN A 44 18.12 -2.73 -0.67
C GLN A 44 17.02 -3.77 -0.76
N ASN A 45 17.38 -5.03 -0.58
CA ASN A 45 16.41 -6.11 -0.42
C ASN A 45 15.69 -5.92 0.92
N CYS A 46 14.37 -5.77 0.89
CA CYS A 46 13.54 -5.75 2.10
C CYS A 46 12.66 -6.99 2.14
N LEU A 47 12.69 -7.69 3.27
CA LEU A 47 11.78 -8.79 3.53
C LEU A 47 10.49 -8.19 4.11
N LEU A 48 9.44 -8.12 3.29
CA LEU A 48 8.12 -7.75 3.76
C LEU A 48 7.39 -8.93 4.35
N GLU A 49 7.36 -8.98 5.67
CA GLU A 49 6.40 -9.84 6.36
C GLU A 49 5.05 -9.14 6.41
N SER A 50 4.22 -9.37 5.40
CA SER A 50 2.79 -9.04 5.51
C SER A 50 2.21 -9.95 6.60
N PRO A 51 1.73 -9.44 7.74
CA PRO A 51 0.96 -10.28 8.65
C PRO A 51 -0.20 -10.88 7.85
N THR A 52 -0.37 -12.19 7.98
CA THR A 52 -1.43 -12.96 7.30
C THR A 52 -2.78 -12.36 7.67
N GLY A 53 -3.43 -11.70 6.69
CA GLY A 53 -4.72 -11.03 6.86
C GLY A 53 -4.94 -9.74 6.07
N SER A 54 -3.90 -9.16 5.44
CA SER A 54 -4.02 -7.86 4.73
C SER A 54 -4.27 -7.93 3.20
N GLY A 55 -4.70 -9.07 2.65
CA GLY A 55 -5.08 -9.17 1.23
C GLY A 55 -3.93 -9.50 0.27
N LYS A 56 -3.44 -10.75 0.31
CA LYS A 56 -2.51 -11.30 -0.70
C LYS A 56 -3.13 -11.54 -2.08
N THR A 57 -4.37 -11.11 -2.33
CA THR A 57 -5.06 -11.43 -3.56
C THR A 57 -6.02 -10.28 -3.91
N LEU A 58 -5.54 -9.39 -4.79
CA LEU A 58 -6.40 -8.86 -5.85
C LEU A 58 -6.30 -9.89 -7.00
N ALA A 59 -7.07 -10.97 -6.89
CA ALA A 59 -7.46 -11.85 -7.98
C ALA A 59 -8.96 -12.10 -7.85
#